data_AF-A0A9X1I9P0-F1
#
_entry.id   AF-A0A9X1I9P0-F1
#
_cell.length_a   1.000
_cell.length_b   1.000
_cell.length_c   1.000
_cell.angle_alpha   90.00
_cell.angle_beta   90.00
_cell.angle_gamma   90.00
#
_symmetry.space_group_name_H-M   'P 1'
#
loop_
_entity.id
_entity.type
_entity.pdbx_description
1 polymer ?
#
loop_
_entity_poly.entity_id
_entity_poly.type
_entity_poly.pdbx_seq_one_letter_code
_entity_poly.pdbx_strand_id
1 'polypeptide(L)'
;MRHVLLTFLIWKYVNFKRVDRFSFIIITIVLIINIGGVALILDLIKPTIYNPVRFYLYIPESLIMLALGYLAIIYGLGFNTKKSLFFVGGIIAIVFSDIFYVLGFHLNLNILFYFSRLLYLFGLVYFISSLLKPHKSKII
;
A
#
# COMPACT_ATOMS: atom_id res chain seq x y z
N MET A 1 4.25 -15.10 13.25
CA MET A 1 3.75 -16.17 12.35
C MET A 1 2.49 -15.80 11.56
N ARG A 2 1.49 -15.08 12.11
CA ARG A 2 0.25 -14.73 11.38
C ARG A 2 0.46 -13.87 10.12
N HIS A 3 1.44 -12.96 10.14
CA HIS A 3 1.74 -12.07 9.00
C HIS A 3 2.34 -12.81 7.78
N VAL A 4 3.13 -13.86 8.01
CA VAL A 4 3.74 -14.68 6.95
C VAL A 4 2.68 -15.45 6.15
N LEU A 5 1.60 -15.87 6.82
CA LEU A 5 0.51 -16.62 6.19
C LEU A 5 -0.32 -15.74 5.24
N LEU A 6 -0.52 -14.46 5.60
CA LEU A 6 -1.14 -13.45 4.74
C LEU A 6 -0.29 -13.15 3.50
N THR A 7 1.04 -13.02 3.68
CA THR A 7 1.98 -12.88 2.56
C THR A 7 1.88 -14.07 1.60
N PHE A 8 1.81 -15.29 2.13
CA PHE A 8 1.75 -16.52 1.33
C PHE A 8 0.41 -16.69 0.58
N LEU A 9 -0.72 -16.31 1.21
CA LEU A 9 -2.03 -16.33 0.56
C LEU A 9 -2.11 -15.34 -0.60
N ILE A 10 -1.51 -14.15 -0.45
CA ILE A 10 -1.43 -13.15 -1.54
C ILE A 10 -0.69 -13.73 -2.74
N TRP A 11 0.42 -14.44 -2.51
CA TRP A 11 1.23 -15.01 -3.58
C TRP A 11 0.53 -16.13 -4.36
N LYS A 12 -0.43 -16.84 -3.76
CA LYS A 12 -1.16 -17.94 -4.40
C LYS A 12 -2.04 -17.49 -5.58
N TYR A 13 -2.53 -16.26 -5.56
CA TYR A 13 -3.44 -15.72 -6.59
C TYR A 13 -2.74 -14.86 -7.64
N VAL A 14 -1.43 -14.67 -7.51
CA VAL A 14 -0.63 -13.92 -8.48
C VAL A 14 -0.27 -14.80 -9.66
N ASN A 15 -0.71 -14.42 -10.86
CA ASN A 15 -0.36 -15.13 -12.08
C ASN A 15 0.99 -14.61 -12.63
N PHE A 16 2.10 -15.19 -12.13
CA PHE A 16 3.47 -14.73 -12.41
C PHE A 16 3.88 -14.78 -13.88
N LYS A 17 3.15 -15.50 -14.75
CA LYS A 17 3.52 -15.65 -16.17
C LYS A 17 3.36 -14.37 -17.01
N ARG A 18 2.61 -13.36 -16.54
CA ARG A 18 2.34 -12.11 -17.27
C ARG A 18 3.14 -10.90 -16.78
N VAL A 19 3.98 -11.07 -15.77
CA VAL A 19 4.63 -9.96 -15.06
C VAL A 19 6.07 -9.81 -15.54
N ASP A 20 6.48 -8.60 -15.93
CA ASP A 20 7.89 -8.34 -16.21
C ASP A 20 8.71 -8.37 -14.91
N ARG A 21 10.01 -8.71 -15.01
CA ARG A 21 10.87 -8.85 -13.82
C ARG A 21 10.96 -7.56 -13.00
N PHE A 22 10.86 -6.41 -13.66
CA PHE A 22 10.96 -5.11 -13.01
C PHE A 22 9.73 -4.79 -12.15
N SER A 23 8.51 -4.93 -12.68
CA SER A 23 7.28 -4.72 -11.91
C SER A 23 7.16 -5.74 -10.78
N PHE A 24 7.63 -6.97 -11.01
CA PHE A 24 7.67 -7.99 -9.97
C PHE A 24 8.55 -7.60 -8.77
N ILE A 25 9.74 -7.07 -9.03
CA ILE A 25 10.65 -6.58 -7.98
C ILE A 25 9.99 -5.41 -7.22
N ILE A 26 9.43 -4.44 -7.93
CA ILE A 26 8.76 -3.28 -7.30
C ILE A 26 7.61 -3.76 -6.41
N ILE A 27 6.75 -4.64 -6.92
CA ILE A 27 5.62 -5.19 -6.17
C ILE A 27 6.09 -5.92 -4.91
N THR A 28 7.15 -6.72 -5.02
CA THR A 28 7.69 -7.47 -3.89
C THR A 28 8.23 -6.53 -2.82
N ILE A 29 9.00 -5.50 -3.22
CA ILE A 29 9.52 -4.48 -2.30
C ILE A 29 8.37 -3.76 -1.59
N VAL A 30 7.36 -3.31 -2.35
CA VAL A 30 6.17 -2.64 -1.82
C VAL A 30 5.45 -3.52 -0.81
N LEU A 31 5.26 -4.79 -1.12
CA LEU A 31 4.54 -5.73 -0.26
C LEU A 31 5.32 -6.01 1.03
N ILE A 32 6.65 -6.15 0.96
CA ILE A 32 7.51 -6.27 2.13
C ILE A 32 7.42 -5.02 3.00
N ILE A 33 7.52 -3.82 2.41
CA ILE A 33 7.48 -2.58 3.18
C ILE A 33 6.09 -2.34 3.77
N ASN A 34 5.02 -2.65 3.04
CA ASN A 34 3.64 -2.47 3.51
C ASN A 34 3.32 -3.42 4.69
N ILE A 35 3.67 -4.70 4.56
CA ILE A 35 3.53 -5.67 5.66
C ILE A 35 4.44 -5.30 6.85
N GLY A 36 5.68 -4.91 6.58
CA GLY A 36 6.63 -4.49 7.61
C GLY A 36 6.18 -3.22 8.34
N GLY A 37 5.65 -2.24 7.62
CA GLY A 37 5.09 -1.01 8.15
C GLY A 37 3.86 -1.28 9.02
N VAL A 38 2.94 -2.12 8.57
CA VAL A 38 1.78 -2.55 9.39
C VAL A 38 2.23 -3.29 10.65
N ALA A 39 3.23 -4.18 10.55
CA ALA A 39 3.76 -4.88 11.73
C ALA A 39 4.41 -3.91 12.73
N LEU A 40 5.23 -2.97 12.24
CA LEU A 40 5.82 -1.91 13.06
C LEU A 40 4.76 -1.05 13.73
N ILE A 41 3.72 -0.65 12.99
CA ILE A 41 2.59 0.11 13.51
C ILE A 41 1.92 -0.66 14.63
N LEU A 42 1.58 -1.94 14.43
CA LEU A 42 0.95 -2.76 15.46
C LEU A 42 1.82 -2.90 16.72
N ASP A 43 3.14 -3.04 16.57
CA ASP A 43 4.07 -3.16 17.69
C ASP A 43 4.31 -1.83 18.42
N LEU A 44 4.39 -0.70 17.71
CA LEU A 44 4.52 0.65 18.29
C LEU A 44 3.27 1.09 19.04
N ILE A 45 2.11 0.68 18.54
CA ILE A 45 0.80 1.04 19.06
C ILE A 45 0.44 0.25 20.31
N LYS A 46 0.81 -1.02 20.38
CA LYS A 46 0.48 -1.92 21.49
C LYS A 46 0.85 -1.38 22.89
N PRO A 47 2.02 -0.74 23.11
CA PRO A 47 2.38 -0.18 24.40
C PRO A 47 1.89 1.27 24.64
N THR A 48 1.42 1.98 23.61
CA THR A 48 1.10 3.42 23.70
C THR A 48 -0.40 3.72 23.72
N ILE A 49 -1.27 2.74 23.44
CA ILE A 49 -2.71 2.94 23.50
C ILE A 49 -3.26 2.75 24.92
N TYR A 50 -3.54 3.87 25.57
CA TYR A 50 -4.41 3.93 26.75
C TYR A 50 -5.92 3.93 26.39
N ASN A 51 -6.28 4.20 25.13
CA ASN A 51 -7.67 4.29 24.69
C ASN A 51 -8.08 3.11 23.78
N PRO A 52 -8.85 2.14 24.27
CA PRO A 52 -9.19 0.92 23.53
C PRO A 52 -9.88 1.20 22.19
N VAL A 53 -10.62 2.31 22.05
CA VAL A 53 -11.28 2.69 20.79
C VAL A 53 -10.27 2.94 19.68
N ARG A 54 -9.14 3.58 19.97
CA ARG A 54 -8.08 3.81 18.97
C ARG A 54 -7.49 2.49 18.50
N PHE A 55 -7.26 1.55 19.41
CA PHE A 55 -6.73 0.23 19.05
C PHE A 55 -7.66 -0.53 18.10
N TYR A 56 -8.97 -0.50 18.38
CA TYR A 56 -9.97 -1.13 17.50
C TYR A 56 -10.12 -0.45 16.15
N LEU A 57 -9.75 0.83 16.00
CA LEU A 57 -9.74 1.53 14.70
C LEU A 57 -8.48 1.22 13.89
N TYR A 58 -7.34 0.99 14.54
CA TYR A 58 -6.09 0.65 13.86
C TYR A 58 -6.10 -0.72 13.17
N ILE A 59 -6.83 -1.69 13.72
CA ILE A 59 -6.97 -3.02 13.11
C ILE A 59 -7.64 -2.95 11.73
N PRO A 60 -8.85 -2.39 11.57
CA PRO A 60 -9.50 -2.25 10.26
C PRO A 60 -8.71 -1.31 9.34
N GLU A 61 -8.10 -0.23 9.84
CA GLU A 61 -7.20 0.62 9.06
C GLU A 61 -6.04 -0.20 8.44
N SER A 62 -5.35 -0.99 9.27
CA SER A 62 -4.27 -1.87 8.81
C SER A 62 -4.74 -2.91 7.79
N LEU A 63 -5.95 -3.46 7.97
CA LEU A 63 -6.54 -4.40 7.02
C LEU A 63 -6.88 -3.73 5.67
N ILE A 64 -7.38 -2.50 5.70
CA ILE A 64 -7.66 -1.70 4.50
C ILE A 64 -6.35 -1.38 3.77
N MET A 65 -5.29 -0.98 4.47
CA MET A 65 -3.97 -0.72 3.86
C MET A 65 -3.40 -1.96 3.15
N LEU A 66 -3.52 -3.14 3.77
CA LEU A 66 -3.14 -4.41 3.16
C LEU A 66 -4.02 -4.76 1.96
N ALA A 67 -5.33 -4.56 2.05
CA ALA A 67 -6.27 -4.81 0.96
C ALA A 67 -6.02 -3.88 -0.25
N LEU A 68 -5.73 -2.61 -0.01
CA LEU A 68 -5.35 -1.64 -1.04
C LEU A 68 -4.04 -2.04 -1.71
N GLY A 69 -3.01 -2.40 -0.93
CA GLY A 69 -1.76 -2.94 -1.47
C GLY A 69 -1.99 -4.17 -2.35
N TYR A 70 -2.86 -5.10 -1.91
CA TYR A 70 -3.21 -6.28 -2.68
C TYR A 70 -3.97 -5.96 -3.99
N LEU A 71 -4.95 -5.05 -3.93
CA LEU A 71 -5.70 -4.59 -5.10
C LEU A 71 -4.78 -3.91 -6.12
N ALA A 72 -3.85 -3.07 -5.66
CA ALA A 72 -2.84 -2.47 -6.52
C ALA A 72 -2.03 -3.55 -7.23
N ILE A 73 -1.60 -4.60 -6.52
CA ILE A 73 -0.85 -5.70 -7.11
C ILE A 73 -1.68 -6.43 -8.16
N ILE A 74 -2.90 -6.88 -7.84
CA ILE A 74 -3.75 -7.56 -8.82
C ILE A 74 -3.95 -6.68 -10.06
N TYR A 75 -4.22 -5.40 -9.88
CA TYR A 75 -4.45 -4.47 -10.99
C TYR A 75 -3.19 -4.25 -11.83
N GLY A 76 -2.04 -4.04 -11.20
CA GLY A 76 -0.74 -3.88 -11.87
C GLY A 76 -0.35 -5.11 -12.68
N LEU A 77 -0.62 -6.30 -12.16
CA LEU A 77 -0.28 -7.57 -12.82
C LEU A 77 -1.30 -7.97 -13.89
N GLY A 78 -2.57 -7.62 -13.70
CA GLY A 78 -3.64 -7.90 -14.65
C GLY A 78 -3.58 -7.02 -15.89
N PHE A 79 -3.12 -5.77 -15.74
CA PHE A 79 -3.04 -4.79 -16.81
C PHE A 79 -1.61 -4.28 -16.92
N ASN A 80 -0.83 -4.68 -17.93
CA ASN A 80 0.52 -4.14 -18.13
C ASN A 80 0.48 -2.86 -18.99
N THR A 81 -0.06 -1.77 -18.44
CA THR A 81 -0.19 -0.49 -19.14
C THR A 81 0.34 0.65 -18.30
N LYS A 82 0.70 1.79 -18.93
CA LYS A 82 1.11 2.99 -18.17
C LYS A 82 0.08 3.39 -17.11
N LYS A 83 -1.22 3.15 -17.35
CA LYS A 83 -2.29 3.48 -16.40
C LYS A 83 -2.29 2.61 -15.16
N SER A 84 -1.99 1.32 -15.30
CA SER A 84 -1.87 0.45 -14.14
C SER A 84 -0.69 0.88 -13.29
N LEU A 85 0.43 1.29 -13.89
CA LEU A 85 1.54 1.90 -13.15
C LEU A 85 1.11 3.17 -12.40
N PHE A 86 0.32 4.06 -13.01
CA PHE A 86 -0.22 5.24 -12.31
C PHE A 86 -1.16 4.87 -11.16
N PHE A 87 -2.07 3.91 -11.37
CA PHE A 87 -2.99 3.42 -10.34
C PHE A 87 -2.25 2.79 -9.17
N VAL A 88 -1.31 1.88 -9.47
CA VAL A 88 -0.48 1.19 -8.48
C VAL A 88 0.39 2.18 -7.72
N GLY A 89 1.08 3.08 -8.42
CA GLY A 89 1.86 4.14 -7.79
C GLY A 89 1.01 5.04 -6.88
N GLY A 90 -0.21 5.35 -7.31
CA GLY A 90 -1.17 6.13 -6.52
C GLY A 90 -1.55 5.44 -5.21
N ILE A 91 -1.97 4.18 -5.28
CA ILE A 91 -2.32 3.40 -4.08
C ILE A 91 -1.12 3.24 -3.15
N ILE A 92 0.06 2.94 -3.70
CA ILE A 92 1.28 2.81 -2.91
C ILE A 92 1.57 4.10 -2.15
N ALA A 93 1.55 5.25 -2.84
CA ALA A 93 1.83 6.53 -2.21
C ALA A 93 0.81 6.87 -1.10
N ILE A 94 -0.47 6.53 -1.28
CA ILE A 94 -1.50 6.66 -0.22
C ILE A 94 -1.17 5.78 0.98
N VAL A 95 -0.92 4.49 0.77
CA VAL A 95 -0.61 3.58 1.89
C VAL A 95 0.65 4.01 2.63
N PHE A 96 1.70 4.41 1.91
CA PHE A 96 2.91 4.93 2.54
C PHE A 96 2.68 6.23 3.30
N SER A 97 1.80 7.11 2.79
CA SER A 97 1.42 8.33 3.49
C SER A 97 0.87 8.02 4.88
N ASP A 98 -0.02 7.05 5.00
CA ASP A 98 -0.60 6.64 6.28
C ASP A 98 0.47 6.02 7.21
N ILE A 99 1.35 5.18 6.67
CA ILE A 99 2.48 4.61 7.45
C ILE A 99 3.34 5.72 8.05
N PHE A 100 3.74 6.70 7.23
CA PHE A 100 4.58 7.80 7.70
C PHE A 100 3.86 8.76 8.64
N TYR A 101 2.55 8.94 8.48
CA TYR A 101 1.74 9.72 9.42
C TYR A 101 1.76 9.10 10.81
N VAL A 102 1.49 7.79 10.89
CA VAL A 102 1.49 7.05 12.16
C VAL A 102 2.88 7.01 12.78
N LEU A 103 3.94 6.78 11.99
CA LEU A 103 5.31 6.84 12.48
C LEU A 103 5.68 8.24 12.98
N GLY A 104 5.30 9.30 12.27
CA GLY A 104 5.52 10.68 12.70
C GLY A 104 4.87 10.99 14.04
N PHE A 105 3.65 10.48 14.24
CA PHE A 105 2.91 10.60 15.49
C PHE A 105 3.61 9.90 16.66
N HIS A 106 4.04 8.65 16.48
CA HIS A 106 4.64 7.87 17.57
C HIS A 106 6.10 8.23 17.85
N LEU A 107 6.88 8.61 16.84
CA LEU A 107 8.28 9.02 16.99
C LEU A 107 8.42 10.52 17.29
N ASN A 108 7.32 11.27 17.27
CA ASN A 108 7.26 12.72 17.43
C ASN A 108 8.18 13.47 16.44
N LEU A 109 8.25 12.98 15.20
CA LEU A 109 9.13 13.49 14.15
C LEU A 109 8.33 14.30 13.13
N ASN A 110 8.41 15.63 13.22
CA ASN A 110 7.65 16.52 12.36
C ASN A 110 7.92 16.33 10.86
N ILE A 111 9.14 15.95 10.50
CA ILE A 111 9.54 15.70 9.12
C ILE A 111 8.70 14.60 8.45
N LEU A 112 8.27 13.60 9.21
CA LEU A 112 7.48 12.47 8.70
C LEU A 112 6.04 12.91 8.36
N PHE A 113 5.48 13.91 9.07
CA PHE A 113 4.18 14.47 8.71
C PHE A 113 4.21 15.21 7.37
N TYR A 114 5.26 16.00 7.12
CA TYR A 114 5.41 16.69 5.83
C TYR A 114 5.60 15.69 4.69
N PHE A 115 6.41 14.65 4.91
CA PHE A 115 6.63 13.60 3.93
C PHE A 115 5.36 12.79 3.66
N SER A 116 4.61 12.45 4.71
CA SER A 116 3.28 11.83 4.61
C SER A 116 2.34 12.68 3.75
N ARG A 117 2.23 13.99 3.98
CA ARG A 117 1.36 14.87 3.18
C ARG A 117 1.78 14.94 1.71
N LEU A 118 3.08 15.00 1.42
CA LEU A 118 3.57 14.96 0.04
C LEU A 118 3.20 13.65 -0.65
N LEU A 119 3.41 12.52 0.02
CA LEU A 119 3.01 11.21 -0.50
C LEU A 119 1.50 11.10 -0.73
N TYR A 120 0.69 11.65 0.17
CA TYR A 120 -0.76 11.69 -0.01
C TYR A 120 -1.17 12.48 -1.27
N LEU A 121 -0.60 13.67 -1.44
CA LEU A 121 -0.87 14.52 -2.61
C LEU A 121 -0.42 13.86 -3.90
N PHE A 122 0.78 13.26 -3.92
CA PHE A 122 1.21 12.46 -5.06
C PHE A 122 0.25 11.31 -5.30
N GLY A 123 -0.09 10.54 -4.27
CA GLY A 123 -1.04 9.43 -4.35
C GLY A 123 -2.36 9.81 -5.01
N LEU A 124 -2.95 10.93 -4.58
CA LEU A 124 -4.17 11.48 -5.20
C LEU A 124 -3.98 11.87 -6.66
N VAL A 125 -2.90 12.58 -7.00
CA VAL A 125 -2.63 12.98 -8.39
C VAL A 125 -2.48 11.76 -9.30
N TYR A 126 -1.72 10.76 -8.86
CA TYR A 126 -1.51 9.51 -9.58
C TYR A 126 -2.82 8.71 -9.73
N PHE A 127 -3.61 8.63 -8.66
CA PHE A 127 -4.90 7.96 -8.65
C PHE A 127 -5.91 8.64 -9.59
N ILE A 128 -6.09 9.96 -9.49
CA ILE A 128 -6.96 10.75 -10.37
C ILE A 128 -6.51 10.62 -11.83
N SER A 129 -5.21 10.71 -12.09
CA SER A 129 -4.64 10.55 -13.44
C SER A 129 -4.92 9.17 -14.04
N SER A 130 -5.01 8.14 -13.21
CA SER A 130 -5.38 6.80 -13.65
C SER A 130 -6.86 6.68 -14.04
N LEU A 131 -7.74 7.46 -13.40
CA LEU A 131 -9.19 7.47 -13.64
C LEU A 131 -9.61 8.33 -14.85
N LEU A 132 -8.93 9.47 -15.08
CA LEU A 132 -9.35 10.47 -16.08
C LEU A 132 -9.14 10.06 -17.54
N LYS A 133 -8.38 8.98 -17.83
CA LYS A 133 -8.19 8.52 -19.22
C LYS A 133 -9.00 7.25 -19.46
N PRO A 134 -9.87 7.16 -20.48
CA PRO A 134 -10.60 5.93 -20.80
C PRO A 134 -9.66 4.82 -21.27
N HIS A 135 -9.82 3.61 -20.72
CA HIS A 135 -9.00 2.45 -21.07
C HIS A 135 -9.24 2.10 -22.55
N LYS A 136 -8.30 2.44 -23.44
CA LYS A 136 -8.28 1.83 -24.77
C LYS A 136 -7.79 0.40 -24.57
N SER A 137 -8.69 -0.54 -24.29
CA SER A 137 -8.35 -1.96 -24.38
C SER A 137 -8.06 -2.25 -25.84
N LYS A 138 -6.79 -2.44 -26.20
CA LYS A 138 -6.50 -3.27 -27.36
C LYS A 138 -6.82 -4.69 -26.91
N ILE A 139 -8.03 -5.13 -27.20
CA ILE A 139 -8.37 -6.55 -27.22
C ILE A 139 -7.48 -7.10 -28.35
N ILE A 140 -6.47 -7.88 -27.99
CA ILE A 140 -5.69 -8.70 -28.91
C ILE A 140 -6.14 -10.13 -28.65
#